data_AF-A0A7C7KCD9-F1
#
_entry.id   AF-A0A7C7KCD9-F1
#
_cell.length_a   1.000
_cell.length_b   1.000
_cell.length_c   1.000
_cell.angle_alpha   90.00
_cell.angle_beta   90.00
_cell.angle_gamma   90.00
#
_symmetry.space_group_name_H-M   'P 1'
#
loop_
_entity.id
_entity.type
_entity.pdbx_description
1 polymer ?
#
loop_
_entity_poly.entity_id
_entity_poly.type
_entity_poly.pdbx_seq_one_letter_code
_entity_poly.pdbx_strand_id
1 'polypeptide(L)'
;MEDGLYVISVAARLLEMHPQTLRKYERAGLVRPSRTVGMLRLYSEEDIVRLRLIKHLVGDLGLNIAGVELALGMFNQMLKIK
;
A
#
# COMPACT_ATOMS: atom_id res chain seq x y z
N MET A 1 12.80 -8.31 -1.83
CA MET A 1 11.46 -8.08 -2.40
C MET A 1 10.77 -9.42 -2.35
N GLU A 2 9.74 -9.53 -1.51
CA GLU A 2 8.86 -10.71 -1.58
C GLU A 2 8.21 -10.77 -2.96
N ASP A 3 8.01 -11.99 -3.46
CA ASP A 3 7.28 -12.22 -4.70
C ASP A 3 5.84 -11.71 -4.53
N GLY A 4 5.34 -10.98 -5.54
CA GLY A 4 3.95 -10.53 -5.51
C GLY A 4 3.00 -11.73 -5.58
N LEU A 5 2.06 -11.84 -4.63
CA LEU A 5 1.15 -12.99 -4.50
C LEU A 5 -0.28 -12.65 -4.91
N TYR A 6 -0.70 -11.40 -4.76
CA TYR A 6 -2.11 -11.02 -4.91
C TYR A 6 -2.32 -10.10 -6.11
N VAL A 7 -3.25 -10.46 -6.98
CA VAL A 7 -3.76 -9.52 -8.01
C VAL A 7 -4.64 -8.44 -7.35
N ILE A 8 -4.81 -7.29 -8.03
CA ILE A 8 -5.54 -6.14 -7.47
C ILE A 8 -6.96 -6.45 -6.97
N SER A 9 -7.67 -7.37 -7.63
CA SER A 9 -9.02 -7.78 -7.20
C SER A 9 -9.00 -8.56 -5.88
N VAL A 10 -7.98 -9.39 -5.67
CA VAL A 10 -7.79 -10.15 -4.43
C VAL A 10 -7.36 -9.22 -3.30
N ALA A 11 -6.37 -8.36 -3.56
CA ALA A 11 -5.93 -7.35 -2.59
C ALA A 11 -7.07 -6.44 -2.14
N ALA A 12 -7.89 -5.96 -3.09
CA ALA A 12 -9.07 -5.14 -2.82
C ALA A 12 -10.07 -5.85 -1.89
N ARG A 13 -10.32 -7.14 -2.10
CA ARG A 13 -11.20 -7.95 -1.25
C ARG A 13 -10.60 -8.15 0.16
N LEU A 14 -9.31 -8.47 0.26
CA LEU A 14 -8.62 -8.67 1.54
C LEU A 14 -8.58 -7.41 2.42
N LEU A 15 -8.58 -6.24 1.79
CA LEU A 15 -8.51 -4.94 2.45
C LEU A 15 -9.89 -4.29 2.61
N GLU A 16 -10.93 -4.89 2.03
CA GLU A 16 -12.29 -4.33 1.93
C GLU A 16 -12.25 -2.91 1.35
N MET A 17 -11.54 -2.75 0.24
CA MET A 17 -11.37 -1.49 -0.48
C MET A 17 -11.80 -1.63 -1.94
N HIS A 18 -12.21 -0.52 -2.54
CA HIS A 18 -12.41 -0.49 -3.98
C HIS A 18 -11.06 -0.57 -4.72
N PRO A 19 -10.92 -1.32 -5.84
CA PRO A 19 -9.67 -1.39 -6.60
C PRO A 19 -9.11 -0.02 -7.04
N GLN A 20 -9.99 0.95 -7.31
CA GLN A 20 -9.57 2.32 -7.65
C GLN A 20 -8.87 3.04 -6.49
N THR A 21 -9.20 2.69 -5.24
CA THR A 21 -8.53 3.21 -4.04
C THR A 21 -7.10 2.69 -3.98
N LEU A 22 -6.87 1.40 -4.26
CA LEU A 22 -5.51 0.86 -4.35
C LEU A 22 -4.69 1.54 -5.45
N ARG A 23 -5.29 1.75 -6.64
CA ARG A 23 -4.65 2.51 -7.73
C ARG A 23 -4.36 3.97 -7.36
N LYS A 24 -5.16 4.58 -6.48
CA LYS A 24 -4.90 5.93 -5.97
C LYS A 24 -3.63 5.93 -5.11
N TYR A 25 -3.50 4.97 -4.20
CA TYR A 25 -2.30 4.85 -3.34
C TYR A 25 -1.04 4.49 -4.13
N GLU A 26 -1.14 3.62 -5.14
CA GLU A 26 -0.03 3.36 -6.06
C GLU A 26 0.44 4.62 -6.79
N ARG A 27 -0.51 5.41 -7.33
CA ARG A 27 -0.19 6.67 -8.04
C ARG A 27 0.45 7.72 -7.13
N ALA A 28 0.07 7.73 -5.86
CA ALA A 28 0.72 8.54 -4.84
C ALA A 28 2.11 7.98 -4.42
N GLY A 29 2.53 6.83 -4.96
CA GLY A 29 3.80 6.20 -4.62
C GLY A 29 3.84 5.60 -3.21
N LEU A 30 2.69 5.50 -2.54
CA LEU A 30 2.57 4.97 -1.19
C LEU A 30 2.81 3.46 -1.13
N VAL A 31 2.55 2.75 -2.24
CA VAL A 31 2.80 1.32 -2.41
C VAL A 31 3.30 1.08 -3.84
N ARG A 32 4.18 0.10 -4.03
CA ARG A 32 4.82 -0.18 -5.34
C ARG A 32 4.80 -1.68 -5.64
N PRO A 33 3.62 -2.23 -5.98
CA PRO A 33 3.52 -3.65 -6.31
C PRO A 33 4.37 -4.00 -7.51
N SER A 34 4.91 -5.22 -7.48
CA SER A 34 5.64 -5.81 -8.59
C SER A 34 4.74 -5.98 -9.82
N ARG A 35 5.35 -6.17 -10.98
CA ARG A 35 4.64 -6.50 -12.22
C ARG A 35 5.16 -7.81 -12.79
N THR A 36 4.26 -8.66 -13.25
CA THR A 36 4.65 -9.83 -14.05
C THR A 36 5.15 -9.42 -15.42
N VAL A 37 5.77 -10.37 -16.13
CA VAL A 37 6.14 -10.25 -17.55
C VAL A 37 4.93 -9.85 -18.43
N GLY A 38 3.71 -10.23 -18.02
CA GLY A 38 2.45 -9.84 -18.66
C GLY A 38 1.84 -8.52 -18.15
N MET A 39 2.62 -7.65 -17.50
CA MET A 39 2.21 -6.34 -16.94
C MET A 39 1.13 -6.37 -15.84
N LEU A 40 0.75 -7.55 -15.33
CA LEU A 40 -0.19 -7.66 -14.22
C LEU A 40 0.48 -7.19 -12.92
N ARG A 41 -0.22 -6.36 -12.16
CA ARG A 41 0.21 -5.95 -10.82
C ARG A 41 0.01 -7.08 -9.82
N LEU A 42 1.07 -7.39 -9.09
CA LEU A 42 1.07 -8.34 -8.01
C LEU A 42 1.57 -7.67 -6.74
N TYR A 43 0.69 -7.62 -5.75
CA TYR A 43 0.96 -7.12 -4.41
C TYR A 43 1.57 -8.24 -3.57
N SER A 44 2.68 -7.95 -2.88
CA SER A 44 3.27 -8.85 -1.89
C SER A 44 2.48 -8.85 -0.58
N GLU A 45 2.85 -9.70 0.38
CA GLU A 45 2.29 -9.61 1.73
C GLU A 45 2.66 -8.28 2.39
N GLU A 46 3.90 -7.81 2.22
CA GLU A 46 4.35 -6.50 2.69
C GLU A 46 3.46 -5.35 2.14
N ASP A 47 3.10 -5.39 0.86
CA ASP A 47 2.18 -4.40 0.28
C ASP A 47 0.81 -4.41 0.96
N ILE A 48 0.28 -5.60 1.26
CA ILE A 48 -1.02 -5.76 1.95
C ILE A 48 -0.96 -5.18 3.36
N VAL A 49 0.11 -5.47 4.12
CA VAL A 49 0.31 -4.90 5.47
C VAL A 49 0.39 -3.38 5.40
N ARG A 50 1.17 -2.85 4.45
CA ARG A 50 1.31 -1.41 4.24
C ARG A 50 -0.02 -0.74 3.87
N LEU A 51 -0.81 -1.35 2.99
CA LEU A 51 -2.12 -0.86 2.59
C LEU A 51 -3.13 -0.89 3.75
N ARG A 52 -3.03 -1.87 4.66
CA ARG A 52 -3.85 -1.93 5.88
C ARG A 52 -3.53 -0.77 6.81
N LEU A 53 -2.26 -0.42 6.97
CA LEU A 53 -1.86 0.78 7.72
C LEU A 53 -2.38 2.06 7.05
N ILE A 54 -2.25 2.18 5.73
CA ILE A 54 -2.79 3.34 4.99
C ILE A 54 -4.32 3.45 5.20
N LYS A 55 -5.06 2.32 5.20
CA LYS A 55 -6.51 2.30 5.51
C LYS A 55 -6.80 2.99 6.83
N HIS A 56 -6.08 2.59 7.88
CA HIS A 56 -6.26 3.08 9.23
C HIS A 56 -5.93 4.58 9.33
N LEU A 57 -4.80 5.00 8.77
CA LEU A 57 -4.39 6.41 8.77
C LEU A 57 -5.40 7.33 8.07
N VAL A 58 -5.99 6.88 6.95
CA VAL A 58 -6.97 7.66 6.20
C VAL A 58 -8.36 7.60 6.84
N GLY A 59 -8.83 6.41 7.20
CA GLY A 59 -10.19 6.17 7.68
C GLY A 59 -10.40 6.59 9.13
N ASP A 60 -9.49 6.19 10.02
CA ASP A 60 -9.67 6.33 11.46
C ASP A 60 -9.03 7.63 11.97
N LEU A 61 -7.88 8.02 11.42
CA LEU A 61 -7.17 9.26 11.81
C LEU A 61 -7.46 10.45 10.88
N GLY A 62 -8.22 10.26 9.81
CA GLY A 62 -8.62 11.32 8.89
C GLY A 62 -7.47 11.97 8.11
N LEU A 63 -6.31 11.31 8.00
CA LEU A 63 -5.17 11.85 7.27
C LEU A 63 -5.44 11.86 5.77
N ASN A 64 -5.07 12.97 5.12
CA ASN A 64 -5.00 13.02 3.66
C ASN A 64 -3.74 12.31 3.14
N ILE A 65 -3.59 12.21 1.82
CA ILE A 65 -2.46 11.52 1.19
C ILE A 65 -1.10 12.10 1.63
N ALA A 66 -0.96 13.42 1.70
CA ALA A 66 0.29 14.06 2.13
C ALA A 66 0.61 13.73 3.61
N GLY A 67 -0.41 13.71 4.48
CA GLY A 67 -0.25 13.30 5.86
C GLY A 67 0.18 11.84 6.01
N VAL A 68 -0.38 10.94 5.18
CA VAL A 68 0.03 9.53 5.13
C VAL A 68 1.47 9.39 4.64
N GLU A 69 1.87 10.10 3.59
CA GLU A 69 3.25 10.10 3.08
C GLU A 69 4.25 10.52 4.17
N LEU A 70 3.95 11.61 4.90
CA LEU A 70 4.78 12.09 6.00
C LEU A 70 4.90 11.04 7.11
N ALA A 71 3.76 10.50 7.57
CA ALA A 71 3.73 9.52 8.65
C ALA A 71 4.53 8.25 8.29
N LEU A 72 4.31 7.69 7.10
CA LEU A 72 5.06 6.52 6.63
C LEU A 72 6.54 6.84 6.45
N GLY A 73 6.89 8.03 5.97
CA GLY A 73 8.27 8.50 5.87
C GLY A 73 8.97 8.48 7.23
N MET A 74 8.32 9.04 8.27
CA MET A 74 8.84 9.06 9.63
C MET A 74 9.04 7.65 10.20
N PHE A 75 8.06 6.74 10.04
CA PHE A 75 8.18 5.35 10.47
C PHE A 75 9.38 4.63 9.82
N ASN A 76 9.59 4.83 8.50
CA ASN A 76 10.71 4.22 7.80
C ASN A 76 12.06 4.75 8.29
N GLN A 77 12.15 6.03 8.67
CA GLN A 77 13.38 6.58 9.27
C GLN A 77 13.65 5.97 10.65
N MET A 78 12.63 5.83 11.50
CA MET A 78 12.77 5.18 12.81
C MET A 78 13.28 3.73 12.70
N LEU A 79 12.76 2.96 11.73
CA LEU A 79 13.20 1.58 11.49
C LEU A 79 14.65 1.48 10.99
N LYS A 80 15.17 2.52 10.32
CA LYS A 80 16.56 2.58 9.85
C LYS A 80 17.58 2.99 10.92
N ILE A 81 17.11 3.59 12.01
CA ILE A 81 17.95 4.06 13.12
C ILE A 81 18.26 2.92 14.11
N LYS A 82 17.64 1.75 13.93
CA LYS A 82 17.84 0.56 14.75
C LYS A 82 18.78 -0.42 14.04
#